data_AF-A0A6J7UHD4-F1
#
_entry.id   AF-A0A6J7UHD4-F1
#
_cell.length_a   1.000
_cell.length_b   1.000
_cell.length_c   1.000
_cell.angle_alpha   90.00
_cell.angle_beta   90.00
_cell.angle_gamma   90.00
#
_symmetry.space_group_name_H-M   'P 1'
#
loop_
_entity.id
_entity.type
_entity.pdbx_description
1 polymer ?
#
loop_
_entity_poly.entity_id
_entity_poly.type
_entity_poly.pdbx_seq_one_letter_code
_entity_poly.pdbx_strand_id
1 'polypeptide(L)'
;MSAQSGLGIDDLLDQLNAVAELEELTANPTGRAKGVVLEAQLDIGRGPVATIMVDKGMLKVGDPIVAGAAWGKVRAIINDRGEQIKQAGPSTPVQVLGLSAVPGAGEEFRSAPDERTARTVAGAREQRYRTMNQRGDARVQRGVKLEDIFTQIQAGEVATLNVIVKADVHGSLEAVTESLRKLERDDVRAAFVHRGVGTITENDISLAAATNATLIGFNVRPDRKIRELAEKENVEIRTYEIIYKLLEDVEKAMKGMLAPEFIEVVTGEAEVREVFKAPKVGAVAGCSVTSGVITRGSKVRFLREGTIIWKGNINTLRRFKDDVREVREGFECGLSLTDFQDLKPGDVIETYELKEVERA
;
A
#
# COMPACT_ATOMS: atom_id res chain seq x y z
N MET A 1 15.13 -12.60 28.55
CA MET A 1 13.77 -12.35 28.03
C MET A 1 13.53 -13.19 26.79
N SER A 2 12.37 -13.83 26.70
CA SER A 2 11.93 -14.54 25.50
C SER A 2 10.57 -13.97 25.08
N ALA A 3 10.55 -13.23 23.96
CA ALA A 3 9.32 -12.63 23.45
C ALA A 3 8.30 -13.68 22.99
N GLN A 4 8.76 -14.86 22.57
CA GLN A 4 7.89 -15.94 22.08
C GLN A 4 7.19 -16.69 23.23
N SER A 5 7.85 -16.83 24.38
CA SER A 5 7.29 -17.53 25.54
C SER A 5 6.79 -16.61 26.65
N GLY A 6 6.89 -15.29 26.47
CA GLY A 6 6.49 -14.27 27.46
C GLY A 6 7.37 -14.20 28.71
N LEU A 7 8.51 -14.90 28.74
CA LEU A 7 9.35 -15.00 29.94
C LEU A 7 10.18 -13.71 30.12
N GLY A 8 10.07 -13.08 31.29
CA GLY A 8 10.85 -11.90 31.69
C GLY A 8 10.28 -10.57 31.18
N ILE A 9 8.97 -10.51 30.87
CA ILE A 9 8.27 -9.26 30.55
C ILE A 9 8.07 -8.42 31.81
N ASP A 10 7.67 -9.04 32.93
CA ASP A 10 7.47 -8.33 34.19
C ASP A 10 8.78 -7.67 34.67
N ASP A 11 9.89 -8.42 34.64
CA ASP A 11 11.23 -7.89 34.99
C ASP A 11 11.62 -6.69 34.10
N LEU A 12 11.24 -6.69 32.82
CA LEU A 12 11.50 -5.57 31.92
C LEU A 12 10.65 -4.36 32.26
N LEU A 13 9.37 -4.55 32.55
CA LEU A 13 8.48 -3.46 32.95
C LEU A 13 8.98 -2.80 34.22
N ASP A 14 9.42 -3.60 35.19
CA ASP A 14 10.01 -3.09 36.44
C ASP A 14 11.30 -2.30 36.17
N GLN A 15 12.19 -2.80 35.30
CA GLN A 15 13.40 -2.07 34.91
C GLN A 15 13.09 -0.76 34.19
N LEU A 16 12.12 -0.75 33.27
CA LEU A 16 11.71 0.46 32.56
C LEU A 16 11.11 1.50 33.50
N ASN A 17 10.28 1.08 34.45
CA ASN A 17 9.71 1.96 35.48
C ASN A 17 10.81 2.52 36.39
N ALA A 18 11.76 1.69 36.83
CA ALA A 18 12.87 2.14 37.66
C ALA A 18 13.74 3.18 36.95
N VAL A 19 14.02 3.00 35.66
CA VAL A 19 14.75 4.00 34.85
C VAL A 19 13.93 5.28 34.68
N ALA A 20 12.63 5.17 34.40
CA ALA A 20 11.76 6.35 34.23
C ALA A 20 11.64 7.19 35.51
N GLU A 21 11.58 6.55 36.67
CA GLU A 21 11.60 7.21 37.98
C GLU A 21 12.95 7.89 38.25
N LEU A 22 14.07 7.21 37.95
CA LEU A 22 15.42 7.75 38.17
C LEU A 22 15.72 8.97 37.28
N GLU A 23 15.22 8.97 36.04
CA GLU A 23 15.39 10.07 35.08
C GLU A 23 14.41 11.25 35.32
N GLU A 24 13.50 11.14 36.30
CA GLU A 24 12.53 12.18 36.66
C GLU A 24 11.76 12.74 35.46
N LEU A 25 11.33 11.87 34.54
CA LEU A 25 10.67 12.28 33.30
C LEU A 25 9.35 13.02 33.57
N THR A 26 9.30 14.30 33.20
CA THR A 26 8.12 15.16 33.42
C THR A 26 7.68 15.86 32.13
N ALA A 27 6.36 16.09 32.01
CA ALA A 27 5.77 16.84 30.91
C ALA A 27 4.72 17.83 31.44
N ASN A 28 4.62 19.01 30.81
CA ASN A 28 3.58 19.97 31.15
C ASN A 28 2.30 19.65 30.37
N PRO A 29 1.18 19.26 31.01
CA PRO A 29 -0.05 18.88 30.34
C PRO A 29 -0.93 20.09 29.96
N THR A 30 -0.48 21.32 30.23
CA THR A 30 -1.25 22.54 30.00
C THR A 30 -0.65 23.41 28.91
N GLY A 31 -1.49 24.24 28.29
CA GLY A 31 -1.10 25.13 27.20
C GLY A 31 -1.20 24.46 25.83
N ARG A 32 -0.60 25.10 24.83
CA ARG A 32 -0.67 24.67 23.42
C ARG A 32 0.07 23.36 23.22
N ALA A 33 -0.59 22.43 22.54
CA ALA A 33 -0.01 21.16 22.16
C ALA A 33 1.22 21.34 21.27
N LYS A 34 2.24 20.53 21.53
CA LYS A 34 3.42 20.34 20.69
C LYS A 34 3.79 18.86 20.73
N GLY A 35 4.31 18.37 19.62
CA GLY A 35 4.97 17.08 19.59
C GLY A 35 5.45 16.75 18.19
N VAL A 36 5.41 15.48 17.83
CA VAL A 36 5.99 14.98 16.57
C VAL A 36 4.98 14.13 15.80
N VAL A 37 5.05 14.20 14.47
CA VAL A 37 4.35 13.28 13.58
C VAL A 37 5.09 11.94 13.57
N LEU A 38 4.42 10.87 14.00
CA LEU A 38 4.98 9.52 13.94
C LEU A 38 4.82 8.94 12.53
N GLU A 39 3.63 9.07 11.97
CA GLU A 39 3.30 8.57 10.64
C GLU A 39 2.15 9.36 10.04
N ALA A 40 2.03 9.40 8.72
CA ALA A 40 0.94 10.07 8.04
C ALA A 40 0.59 9.41 6.71
N GLN A 41 -0.69 9.50 6.34
CA GLN A 41 -1.25 8.90 5.14
C GLN A 41 -2.42 9.71 4.58
N LEU A 42 -2.81 9.38 3.36
CA LEU A 42 -4.05 9.88 2.76
C LEU A 42 -5.13 8.79 2.89
N ASP A 43 -6.15 9.06 3.70
CA ASP A 43 -7.27 8.15 3.93
C ASP A 43 -8.45 8.52 3.02
N ILE A 44 -9.02 7.52 2.34
CA ILE A 44 -10.10 7.70 1.37
C ILE A 44 -11.38 8.15 2.11
N GLY A 45 -11.87 9.34 1.79
CA GLY A 45 -13.07 9.94 2.40
C GLY A 45 -12.78 10.74 3.68
N ARG A 46 -11.68 10.45 4.39
CA ARG A 46 -11.26 11.21 5.58
C ARG A 46 -10.23 12.31 5.25
N GLY A 47 -9.54 12.18 4.12
CA GLY A 47 -8.50 13.11 3.68
C GLY A 47 -7.16 12.84 4.38
N PRO A 48 -6.25 13.83 4.44
CA PRO A 48 -4.97 13.66 5.12
C PRO A 48 -5.15 13.37 6.61
N VAL A 49 -4.51 12.31 7.07
CA VAL A 49 -4.50 11.89 8.48
C VAL A 49 -3.06 11.69 8.94
N ALA A 50 -2.81 12.02 10.20
CA ALA A 50 -1.48 11.87 10.79
C ALA A 50 -1.59 11.28 12.19
N THR A 51 -0.81 10.25 12.48
CA THR A 51 -0.56 9.75 13.83
C THR A 51 0.53 10.60 14.45
N ILE A 52 0.23 11.26 15.56
CA ILE A 52 1.14 12.19 16.23
C ILE A 52 1.32 11.77 17.69
N MET A 53 2.51 11.99 18.24
CA MET A 53 2.80 11.89 19.66
C MET A 53 2.77 13.29 20.26
N VAL A 54 1.92 13.53 21.26
CA VAL A 54 1.92 14.79 22.00
C VAL A 54 3.02 14.74 23.05
N ASP A 55 3.96 15.70 23.02
CA ASP A 55 5.07 15.76 23.99
C ASP A 55 4.78 16.77 25.11
N LYS A 56 4.03 17.82 24.79
CA LYS A 56 3.71 18.92 25.71
C LYS A 56 2.36 19.52 25.40
N GLY A 57 1.69 20.01 26.44
CA GLY A 57 0.40 20.69 26.36
C GLY A 57 -0.74 19.71 26.16
N MET A 58 -1.90 20.25 25.76
CA MET A 58 -3.10 19.46 25.53
C MET A 58 -3.66 19.80 24.15
N LEU A 59 -3.76 18.79 23.30
CA LEU A 59 -4.37 18.91 21.99
C LEU A 59 -5.88 18.69 22.13
N LYS A 60 -6.69 19.52 21.47
CA LYS A 60 -8.15 19.41 21.50
C LYS A 60 -8.74 19.40 20.10
N VAL A 61 -9.89 18.77 19.97
CA VAL A 61 -10.72 18.92 18.77
C VAL A 61 -11.07 20.40 18.59
N GLY A 62 -10.85 20.92 17.39
CA GLY A 62 -11.01 22.33 17.05
C GLY A 62 -9.74 23.17 17.16
N ASP A 63 -8.63 22.62 17.67
CA ASP A 63 -7.37 23.36 17.71
C ASP A 63 -6.83 23.58 16.29
N PRO A 64 -6.39 24.81 15.96
CA PRO A 64 -5.58 25.05 14.77
C PRO A 64 -4.20 24.44 14.96
N ILE A 65 -3.72 23.66 14.00
CA ILE A 65 -2.41 23.01 14.05
C ILE A 65 -1.60 23.24 12.78
N VAL A 66 -0.28 23.17 12.93
CA VAL A 66 0.69 23.14 11.84
C VAL A 66 1.67 22.00 12.06
N ALA A 67 1.91 21.20 11.03
CA ALA A 67 2.85 20.09 11.01
C ALA A 67 3.64 20.17 9.71
N GLY A 68 4.92 20.55 9.79
CA GLY A 68 5.70 20.89 8.60
C GLY A 68 5.03 21.95 7.73
N ALA A 69 4.80 21.63 6.46
CA ALA A 69 4.05 22.44 5.50
C ALA A 69 2.54 22.16 5.47
N ALA A 70 2.05 21.20 6.26
CA ALA A 70 0.63 20.96 6.44
C ALA A 70 0.07 21.83 7.58
N TRP A 71 -1.17 22.28 7.43
CA TRP A 71 -1.88 23.02 8.48
C TRP A 71 -3.36 22.70 8.43
N GLY A 72 -4.09 23.06 9.48
CA GLY A 72 -5.54 22.96 9.47
C GLY A 72 -6.12 23.02 10.86
N LYS A 73 -7.39 22.62 10.98
CA LYS A 73 -8.10 22.54 12.25
C LYS A 73 -8.39 21.09 12.57
N VAL A 74 -8.09 20.66 13.79
CA VAL A 74 -8.35 19.30 14.24
C VAL A 74 -9.85 19.02 14.17
N ARG A 75 -10.27 18.15 13.25
CA ARG A 75 -11.67 17.75 13.09
C ARG A 75 -12.04 16.58 14.00
N ALA A 76 -11.10 15.66 14.21
CA ALA A 76 -11.25 14.51 15.08
C ALA A 76 -9.90 14.08 15.63
N ILE A 77 -9.92 13.49 16.82
CA ILE A 77 -8.78 12.83 17.46
C ILE A 77 -9.23 11.40 17.75
N ILE A 78 -8.41 10.43 17.37
CA ILE A 78 -8.68 9.00 17.59
C ILE A 78 -7.49 8.41 18.37
N ASN A 79 -7.77 7.68 19.45
CA ASN A 79 -6.73 7.03 20.24
C ASN A 79 -6.22 5.73 19.58
N ASP A 80 -5.23 5.12 20.21
CA ASP A 80 -4.64 3.82 19.85
C ASP A 80 -5.65 2.65 19.84
N ARG A 81 -6.80 2.80 20.51
CA ARG A 81 -7.90 1.82 20.54
C ARG A 81 -8.94 2.04 19.45
N GLY A 82 -8.76 3.07 18.60
CA GLY A 82 -9.72 3.42 17.55
C GLY A 82 -10.92 4.23 18.04
N GLU A 83 -10.93 4.69 19.29
CA GLU A 83 -12.02 5.47 19.88
C GLU A 83 -11.83 6.96 19.63
N GLN A 84 -12.92 7.68 19.32
CA GLN A 84 -12.87 9.13 19.20
C GLN A 84 -12.80 9.79 20.58
N ILE A 85 -11.79 10.64 20.78
CA ILE A 85 -11.59 11.40 22.00
C ILE A 85 -11.62 12.91 21.72
N LYS A 86 -11.88 13.71 22.76
CA LYS A 86 -11.97 15.18 22.64
C LYS A 86 -10.65 15.89 22.85
N GLN A 87 -9.72 15.26 23.57
CA GLN A 87 -8.43 15.84 23.93
C GLN A 87 -7.36 14.77 24.13
N ALA A 88 -6.10 15.12 23.86
CA ALA A 88 -4.93 14.27 24.07
C ALA A 88 -3.85 15.05 24.82
N GLY A 89 -3.32 14.47 25.90
CA GLY A 89 -2.25 15.05 26.71
C GLY A 89 -0.88 14.47 26.32
N PRO A 90 0.20 14.85 27.03
CA PRO A 90 1.54 14.34 26.78
C PRO A 90 1.61 12.80 26.82
N SER A 91 2.58 12.24 26.10
CA SER A 91 2.86 10.80 26.01
C SER A 91 1.70 9.96 25.44
N THR A 92 0.75 10.60 24.76
CA THR A 92 -0.40 9.92 24.13
C THR A 92 -0.28 9.97 22.60
N PRO A 93 -0.11 8.83 21.91
CA PRO A 93 -0.18 8.77 20.46
C PRO A 93 -1.65 8.86 20.02
N VAL A 94 -1.95 9.75 19.08
CA VAL A 94 -3.30 9.93 18.54
C VAL A 94 -3.29 10.16 17.04
N GLN A 95 -4.29 9.64 16.35
CA GLN A 95 -4.53 9.98 14.95
C GLN A 95 -5.37 11.25 14.86
N VAL A 96 -4.91 12.19 14.05
CA VAL A 96 -5.51 13.51 13.85
C VAL A 96 -5.95 13.70 12.40
N LEU A 97 -7.11 14.32 12.27
CA LEU A 97 -7.77 14.61 10.99
C LEU A 97 -7.96 16.11 10.79
N GLY A 98 -7.97 16.54 9.53
CA GLY A 98 -8.24 17.93 9.17
C GLY A 98 -7.02 18.76 8.78
N LEU A 99 -5.91 18.08 8.46
CA LEU A 99 -4.76 18.71 7.83
C LEU A 99 -5.02 18.94 6.33
N SER A 100 -4.42 19.99 5.80
CA SER A 100 -4.51 20.39 4.39
C SER A 100 -3.73 19.47 3.44
N ALA A 101 -2.72 18.79 3.96
CA ALA A 101 -1.84 17.89 3.24
C ALA A 101 -1.30 16.82 4.20
N VAL A 102 -0.72 15.76 3.65
CA VAL A 102 -0.04 14.72 4.44
C VAL A 102 1.29 15.29 4.94
N PRO A 103 1.49 15.47 6.27
CA PRO A 103 2.77 15.93 6.81
C PRO A 103 3.84 14.84 6.71
N GLY A 104 5.10 15.23 6.84
CA GLY A 104 6.21 14.27 6.88
C GLY A 104 6.33 13.58 8.23
N ALA A 105 6.78 12.32 8.22
CA ALA A 105 7.16 11.62 9.44
C ALA A 105 8.36 12.31 10.11
N GLY A 106 8.37 12.38 11.44
CA GLY A 106 9.38 13.08 12.22
C GLY A 106 9.24 14.61 12.24
N GLU A 107 8.31 15.20 11.49
CA GLU A 107 8.07 16.64 11.53
C GLU A 107 7.44 17.08 12.85
N GLU A 108 7.87 18.23 13.36
CA GLU A 108 7.27 18.82 14.55
C GLU A 108 5.86 19.36 14.23
N PHE A 109 4.87 18.96 15.03
CA PHE A 109 3.55 19.57 15.04
C PHE A 109 3.42 20.55 16.22
N ARG A 110 2.68 21.65 15.99
CA ARG A 110 2.31 22.61 17.03
C ARG A 110 0.89 23.10 16.86
N SER A 111 0.20 23.28 17.99
CA SER A 111 -1.03 24.06 18.07
C SER A 111 -0.71 25.55 17.92
N ALA A 112 -1.47 26.21 17.07
CA ALA A 112 -1.34 27.63 16.73
C ALA A 112 -2.42 28.46 17.46
N PRO A 113 -2.21 29.78 17.63
CA PRO A 113 -3.25 30.66 18.19
C PRO A 113 -4.56 30.65 17.39
N ASP A 114 -4.43 30.57 16.07
CA ASP A 114 -5.51 30.70 15.10
C ASP A 114 -5.09 30.05 13.77
N GLU A 115 -6.07 29.73 12.92
CA GLU A 115 -5.84 29.09 11.61
C GLU A 115 -5.01 29.95 10.65
N ARG A 116 -5.14 31.29 10.73
CA ARG A 116 -4.40 32.20 9.84
C ARG A 116 -2.91 32.15 10.14
N THR A 117 -2.54 32.09 11.42
CA THR A 117 -1.16 31.90 11.86
C THR A 117 -0.62 30.56 11.41
N ALA A 118 -1.39 29.47 11.61
CA ALA A 118 -0.99 28.13 11.14
C ALA A 118 -0.73 28.10 9.63
N ARG A 119 -1.64 28.65 8.83
CA ARG A 119 -1.53 28.77 7.37
C ARG A 119 -0.31 29.56 6.93
N THR A 120 -0.03 30.68 7.60
CA THR A 120 1.12 31.54 7.26
C THR A 120 2.44 30.80 7.49
N VAL A 121 2.57 30.11 8.63
CA VAL A 121 3.77 29.32 8.96
C VAL A 121 3.95 28.16 7.99
N ALA A 122 2.88 27.42 7.69
CA ALA A 122 2.91 26.33 6.72
C ALA A 122 3.29 26.80 5.33
N GLY A 123 2.71 27.89 4.84
CA GLY A 123 3.04 28.44 3.51
C GLY A 123 4.49 28.88 3.38
N ALA A 124 5.06 29.48 4.42
CA ALA A 124 6.49 29.84 4.45
C ALA A 124 7.39 28.59 4.38
N ARG A 125 7.03 27.51 5.08
CA ARG A 125 7.75 26.22 5.04
C ARG A 125 7.61 25.55 3.67
N GLU A 126 6.41 25.55 3.10
CA GLU A 126 6.15 25.01 1.77
C GLU A 126 7.01 25.68 0.69
N GLN A 127 7.09 27.02 0.71
CA GLN A 127 7.93 27.77 -0.23
C GLN A 127 9.41 27.40 -0.07
N ARG A 128 9.88 27.21 1.16
CA ARG A 128 11.25 26.76 1.45
C ARG A 128 11.51 25.37 0.88
N TYR A 129 10.59 24.42 1.08
CA TYR A 129 10.69 23.06 0.53
C TYR A 129 10.71 23.05 -0.99
N ARG A 130 9.82 23.82 -1.66
CA ARG A 130 9.84 23.94 -3.12
C ARG A 130 11.18 24.47 -3.63
N THR A 131 11.74 25.48 -2.96
CA THR A 131 13.03 26.07 -3.34
C THR A 131 14.19 25.07 -3.18
N MET A 132 14.17 24.23 -2.14
CA MET A 132 15.18 23.19 -1.94
C MET A 132 15.06 22.08 -2.99
N ASN A 133 13.84 21.61 -3.29
CA ASN A 133 13.63 20.51 -4.24
C ASN A 133 13.89 20.91 -5.69
N GLN A 134 13.65 22.17 -6.07
CA GLN A 134 14.02 22.70 -7.40
C GLN A 134 15.52 22.66 -7.71
N ARG A 135 16.38 22.57 -6.68
CA ARG A 135 17.83 22.44 -6.86
C ARG A 135 18.29 20.99 -7.07
N GLY A 136 17.46 20.00 -6.76
CA GLY A 136 17.78 18.58 -6.86
C GLY A 136 17.36 17.91 -8.17
N ASP A 137 16.16 18.24 -8.68
CA ASP A 137 15.49 17.46 -9.75
C ASP A 137 15.38 18.23 -11.09
N ALA A 138 16.30 19.15 -11.36
CA ALA A 138 16.30 19.96 -12.58
C ALA A 138 16.96 19.23 -13.76
N ARG A 139 16.23 18.30 -14.37
CA ARG A 139 16.28 17.92 -15.80
C ARG A 139 15.28 16.78 -16.04
N VAL A 140 14.11 17.11 -16.57
CA VAL A 140 13.22 16.09 -17.16
C VAL A 140 13.89 15.61 -18.44
N GLN A 141 14.73 14.59 -18.32
CA GLN A 141 15.20 13.80 -19.45
C GLN A 141 14.08 12.82 -19.82
N ARG A 142 13.93 12.51 -21.12
CA ARG A 142 13.15 11.34 -21.53
C ARG A 142 13.87 10.13 -20.98
N GLY A 143 13.32 9.56 -19.90
CA GLY A 143 13.86 8.36 -19.29
C GLY A 143 13.40 7.13 -20.04
N VAL A 144 13.81 5.99 -19.51
CA VAL A 144 13.54 4.69 -20.10
C VAL A 144 12.75 3.85 -19.12
N LYS A 145 11.81 3.05 -19.64
CA LYS A 145 11.00 2.14 -18.84
C LYS A 145 11.89 1.10 -18.19
N LEU A 146 11.42 0.55 -17.07
CA LEU A 146 12.17 -0.46 -16.31
C LEU A 146 12.59 -1.65 -17.21
N GLU A 147 11.69 -2.11 -18.08
CA GLU A 147 11.94 -3.20 -19.02
C GLU A 147 13.03 -2.91 -20.07
N ASP A 148 13.21 -1.65 -20.44
CA ASP A 148 14.10 -1.20 -21.51
C ASP A 148 15.49 -0.78 -21.00
N ILE A 149 15.70 -0.72 -19.67
CA ILE A 149 16.97 -0.28 -19.06
C ILE A 149 18.16 -1.05 -19.63
N PHE A 150 18.04 -2.38 -19.72
CA PHE A 150 19.16 -3.24 -20.10
C PHE A 150 19.66 -2.97 -21.52
N THR A 151 18.76 -2.68 -22.46
CA THR A 151 19.12 -2.44 -23.86
C THR A 151 19.94 -1.16 -24.02
N GLN A 152 19.64 -0.12 -23.23
CA GLN A 152 20.44 1.10 -23.18
C GLN A 152 21.83 0.89 -22.57
N ILE A 153 21.91 0.13 -21.46
CA ILE A 153 23.21 -0.18 -20.84
C ILE A 153 24.10 -0.92 -21.83
N GLN A 154 23.55 -1.91 -22.56
CA GLN A 154 24.29 -2.63 -23.60
C GLN A 154 24.77 -1.74 -24.75
N ALA A 155 24.05 -0.65 -25.06
CA ALA A 155 24.46 0.34 -26.04
C ALA A 155 25.59 1.26 -25.55
N GLY A 156 26.05 1.12 -24.29
CA GLY A 156 27.09 1.95 -23.69
C GLY A 156 26.60 3.31 -23.22
N GLU A 157 25.28 3.51 -23.15
CA GLU A 157 24.65 4.73 -22.65
C GLU A 157 24.37 4.61 -21.14
N VAL A 158 24.42 5.74 -20.42
CA VAL A 158 23.96 5.79 -19.03
C VAL A 158 22.44 5.73 -19.03
N ALA A 159 21.88 4.61 -18.59
CA ALA A 159 20.43 4.43 -18.53
C ALA A 159 19.83 5.26 -17.40
N THR A 160 18.80 6.05 -17.70
CA THR A 160 18.06 6.81 -16.68
C THR A 160 16.68 6.20 -16.51
N LEU A 161 16.47 5.53 -15.38
CA LEU A 161 15.19 4.97 -14.98
C LEU A 161 14.33 6.09 -14.36
N ASN A 162 13.36 6.57 -15.12
CA ASN A 162 12.37 7.49 -14.59
C ASN A 162 11.36 6.70 -13.75
N VAL A 163 11.14 7.13 -12.52
CA VAL A 163 10.19 6.48 -11.60
C VAL A 163 9.23 7.46 -10.98
N ILE A 164 7.97 7.04 -10.89
CA ILE A 164 6.96 7.65 -10.04
C ILE A 164 6.66 6.69 -8.90
N VAL A 165 6.81 7.13 -7.65
CA VAL A 165 6.58 6.29 -6.47
C VAL A 165 5.36 6.78 -5.70
N LYS A 166 4.41 5.87 -5.48
CA LYS A 166 3.21 6.08 -4.67
C LYS A 166 3.19 5.08 -3.53
N ALA A 167 3.04 5.54 -2.29
CA ALA A 167 2.96 4.67 -1.11
C ALA A 167 1.73 4.97 -0.26
N ASP A 168 1.31 4.02 0.56
CA ASP A 168 0.20 4.14 1.51
C ASP A 168 0.49 5.17 2.62
N VAL A 169 1.69 5.10 3.19
CA VAL A 169 2.18 5.97 4.27
C VAL A 169 3.46 6.69 3.87
N HIS A 170 3.75 7.83 4.52
CA HIS A 170 4.96 8.61 4.28
C HIS A 170 6.26 7.84 4.58
N GLY A 171 6.30 7.07 5.67
CA GLY A 171 7.50 6.32 6.05
C GLY A 171 7.93 5.30 4.99
N SER A 172 6.97 4.57 4.42
CA SER A 172 7.18 3.66 3.30
C SER A 172 7.69 4.38 2.05
N LEU A 173 7.13 5.56 1.72
CA LEU A 173 7.58 6.36 0.58
C LEU A 173 9.07 6.73 0.69
N GLU A 174 9.49 7.18 1.87
CA GLU A 174 10.90 7.52 2.13
C GLU A 174 11.80 6.30 2.06
N ALA A 175 11.43 5.20 2.73
CA ALA A 175 12.20 3.97 2.73
C ALA A 175 12.40 3.40 1.32
N VAL A 176 11.34 3.38 0.49
CA VAL A 176 11.41 2.95 -0.90
C VAL A 176 12.29 3.89 -1.73
N THR A 177 12.13 5.20 -1.59
CA THR A 177 12.92 6.19 -2.32
C THR A 177 14.41 6.06 -2.01
N GLU A 178 14.77 5.95 -0.73
CA GLU A 178 16.16 5.79 -0.30
C GLU A 178 16.76 4.47 -0.78
N SER A 179 15.99 3.39 -0.70
CA SER A 179 16.45 2.07 -1.13
C SER A 179 16.67 2.02 -2.65
N LEU A 180 15.81 2.66 -3.44
CA LEU A 180 16.00 2.79 -4.89
C LEU A 180 17.24 3.63 -5.25
N ARG A 181 17.53 4.70 -4.50
CA ARG A 181 18.76 5.49 -4.70
C ARG A 181 20.03 4.68 -4.43
N LYS A 182 20.00 3.75 -3.47
CA LYS A 182 21.13 2.86 -3.17
C LYS A 182 21.44 1.89 -4.32
N LEU A 183 20.53 1.72 -5.28
CA LEU A 183 20.75 0.91 -6.48
C LEU A 183 21.42 1.69 -7.63
N GLU A 184 21.59 3.01 -7.50
CA GLU A 184 22.28 3.81 -8.51
C GLU A 184 23.75 3.39 -8.69
N ARG A 185 24.21 3.40 -9.94
CA ARG A 185 25.57 3.05 -10.37
C ARG A 185 26.02 3.99 -11.49
N ASP A 186 27.25 3.84 -11.95
CA ASP A 186 27.79 4.68 -13.03
C ASP A 186 27.04 4.49 -14.36
N ASP A 187 26.46 3.32 -14.58
CA ASP A 187 25.73 2.92 -15.80
C ASP A 187 24.20 3.06 -15.68
N VAL A 188 23.65 3.23 -14.46
CA VAL A 188 22.21 3.37 -14.21
C VAL A 188 21.89 4.40 -13.14
N ARG A 189 20.98 5.33 -13.43
CA ARG A 189 20.49 6.34 -12.49
C ARG A 189 18.98 6.28 -12.30
N ALA A 190 18.52 6.42 -11.06
CA ALA A 190 17.11 6.53 -10.74
C ALA A 190 16.70 8.02 -10.68
N ALA A 191 15.78 8.42 -11.56
CA ALA A 191 15.24 9.76 -11.61
C ALA A 191 13.80 9.76 -11.09
N PHE A 192 13.59 10.37 -9.92
CA PHE A 192 12.27 10.44 -9.28
C PHE A 192 11.46 11.59 -9.89
N VAL A 193 10.61 11.26 -10.87
CA VAL A 193 9.73 12.23 -11.53
C VAL A 193 8.66 12.75 -10.57
N HIS A 194 8.07 11.84 -9.78
CA HIS A 194 7.12 12.19 -8.74
C HIS A 194 7.16 11.19 -7.57
N ARG A 195 6.90 11.69 -6.37
CA ARG A 195 6.83 10.91 -5.13
C ARG A 195 5.63 11.41 -4.36
N GLY A 196 4.74 10.51 -3.96
CA GLY A 196 3.52 10.91 -3.27
C GLY A 196 2.93 9.82 -2.40
N VAL A 197 2.14 10.26 -1.41
CA VAL A 197 1.38 9.37 -0.54
C VAL A 197 -0.07 9.26 -1.06
N GLY A 198 -0.68 8.09 -0.91
CA GLY A 198 -2.04 7.79 -1.33
C GLY A 198 -2.13 7.06 -2.67
N THR A 199 -3.36 6.90 -3.15
CA THR A 199 -3.68 6.13 -4.36
C THR A 199 -3.07 6.71 -5.63
N ILE A 200 -2.94 5.86 -6.64
CA ILE A 200 -2.52 6.25 -7.99
C ILE A 200 -3.66 7.01 -8.66
N THR A 201 -3.34 8.14 -9.29
CA THR A 201 -4.31 9.04 -9.92
C THR A 201 -4.10 9.14 -11.43
N GLU A 202 -5.09 9.67 -12.16
CA GLU A 202 -4.98 9.90 -13.62
C GLU A 202 -3.82 10.84 -13.98
N ASN A 203 -3.52 11.81 -13.11
CA ASN A 203 -2.39 12.70 -13.28
C ASN A 203 -1.05 11.96 -13.17
N ASP A 204 -0.95 10.95 -12.29
CA ASP A 204 0.25 10.13 -12.17
C ASP A 204 0.46 9.33 -13.48
N ILE A 205 -0.61 8.80 -14.08
CA ILE A 205 -0.54 8.09 -15.37
C ILE A 205 -0.13 9.03 -16.51
N SER A 206 -0.73 10.22 -16.59
CA SER A 206 -0.39 11.20 -17.61
C SER A 206 1.07 11.67 -17.49
N LEU A 207 1.56 11.86 -16.27
CA LEU A 207 2.95 12.22 -16.00
C LEU A 207 3.90 11.07 -16.36
N ALA A 208 3.54 9.82 -16.04
CA ALA A 208 4.29 8.64 -16.40
C ALA A 208 4.41 8.51 -17.93
N ALA A 209 3.31 8.64 -18.66
CA ALA A 209 3.29 8.59 -20.13
C ALA A 209 4.18 9.68 -20.75
N ALA A 210 4.07 10.92 -20.25
CA ALA A 210 4.85 12.05 -20.77
C ALA A 210 6.37 11.94 -20.51
N THR A 211 6.76 11.26 -19.44
CA THR A 211 8.16 11.14 -19.02
C THR A 211 8.76 9.75 -19.25
N ASN A 212 7.96 8.81 -19.76
CA ASN A 212 8.30 7.40 -19.87
C ASN A 212 8.76 6.79 -18.53
N ALA A 213 8.07 7.16 -17.45
CA ALA A 213 8.38 6.68 -16.11
C ALA A 213 7.63 5.40 -15.79
N THR A 214 8.31 4.44 -15.15
CA THR A 214 7.63 3.29 -14.53
C THR A 214 6.98 3.74 -13.22
N LEU A 215 5.71 3.39 -13.03
CA LEU A 215 4.96 3.73 -11.84
C LEU A 215 5.06 2.60 -10.82
N ILE A 216 5.49 2.93 -9.61
CA ILE A 216 5.68 1.99 -8.50
C ILE A 216 4.66 2.32 -7.40
N GLY A 217 3.75 1.38 -7.11
CA GLY A 217 2.83 1.43 -5.98
C GLY A 217 3.29 0.55 -4.83
N PHE A 218 3.62 1.12 -3.66
CA PHE A 218 3.97 0.37 -2.46
C PHE A 218 2.80 0.34 -1.48
N ASN A 219 2.23 -0.84 -1.22
CA ASN A 219 0.94 -1.04 -0.52
C ASN A 219 -0.23 -0.25 -1.13
N VAL A 220 -0.09 0.21 -2.37
CA VAL A 220 -1.09 0.94 -3.11
C VAL A 220 -1.41 0.17 -4.38
N ARG A 221 -2.70 -0.04 -4.64
CA ARG A 221 -3.18 -0.70 -5.85
C ARG A 221 -3.98 0.28 -6.70
N PRO A 222 -3.82 0.26 -8.04
CA PRO A 222 -4.65 1.06 -8.93
C PRO A 222 -6.07 0.51 -8.96
N ASP A 223 -7.06 1.40 -9.07
CA ASP A 223 -8.42 0.99 -9.35
C ASP A 223 -8.58 0.52 -10.81
N ARG A 224 -9.78 0.04 -11.17
CA ARG A 224 -10.05 -0.46 -12.53
C ARG A 224 -9.84 0.62 -13.60
N LYS A 225 -10.32 1.84 -13.35
CA LYS A 225 -10.25 2.95 -14.32
C LYS A 225 -8.80 3.35 -14.58
N ILE A 226 -7.97 3.37 -13.53
CA ILE A 226 -6.54 3.67 -13.62
C ILE A 226 -5.80 2.59 -14.40
N ARG A 227 -6.12 1.30 -14.20
CA ARG A 227 -5.53 0.20 -14.99
C ARG A 227 -5.86 0.30 -16.48
N GLU A 228 -7.12 0.51 -16.81
CA GLU A 228 -7.56 0.68 -18.21
C GLU A 228 -6.87 1.88 -18.88
N LEU A 229 -6.69 2.99 -18.14
CA LEU A 229 -5.96 4.16 -18.64
C LEU A 229 -4.47 3.86 -18.84
N ALA A 230 -3.84 3.15 -17.91
CA ALA A 230 -2.43 2.80 -18.00
C ALA A 230 -2.14 1.89 -19.20
N GLU A 231 -2.99 0.89 -19.45
CA GLU A 231 -2.89 0.04 -20.64
C GLU A 231 -3.03 0.86 -21.93
N LYS A 232 -4.00 1.77 -21.98
CA LYS A 232 -4.24 2.62 -23.14
C LYS A 232 -3.06 3.56 -23.44
N GLU A 233 -2.45 4.13 -22.39
CA GLU A 233 -1.32 5.05 -22.50
C GLU A 233 0.04 4.33 -22.50
N ASN A 234 0.04 2.99 -22.50
CA ASN A 234 1.24 2.14 -22.44
C ASN A 234 2.16 2.49 -21.25
N VAL A 235 1.58 2.74 -20.08
CA VAL A 235 2.28 3.04 -18.83
C VAL A 235 2.40 1.77 -17.99
N GLU A 236 3.62 1.42 -17.62
CA GLU A 236 3.91 0.30 -16.73
C GLU A 236 3.61 0.66 -15.27
N ILE A 237 2.76 -0.13 -14.61
CA ILE A 237 2.46 -0.02 -13.18
C ILE A 237 2.91 -1.30 -12.47
N ARG A 238 3.84 -1.19 -11.54
CA ARG A 238 4.23 -2.29 -10.66
C ARG A 238 3.79 -2.03 -9.23
N THR A 239 3.19 -3.04 -8.60
CA THR A 239 2.73 -2.94 -7.20
C THR A 239 3.48 -3.91 -6.30
N TYR A 240 3.83 -3.45 -5.10
CA TYR A 240 4.65 -4.18 -4.16
C TYR A 240 4.11 -4.04 -2.74
N GLU A 241 4.22 -5.10 -1.96
CA GLU A 241 3.92 -5.11 -0.52
C GLU A 241 5.19 -5.32 0.33
N ILE A 242 6.29 -5.73 -0.31
CA ILE A 242 7.56 -6.06 0.34
C ILE A 242 8.68 -5.34 -0.38
N ILE A 243 9.42 -4.49 0.34
CA ILE A 243 10.45 -3.63 -0.25
C ILE A 243 11.57 -4.44 -0.92
N TYR A 244 11.94 -5.59 -0.36
CA TYR A 244 12.97 -6.46 -0.95
C TYR A 244 12.60 -7.00 -2.33
N LYS A 245 11.31 -7.30 -2.58
CA LYS A 245 10.84 -7.75 -3.91
C LYS A 245 10.95 -6.63 -4.94
N LEU A 246 10.61 -5.41 -4.55
CA LEU A 246 10.79 -4.22 -5.38
C LEU A 246 12.25 -4.03 -5.77
N LEU A 247 13.17 -4.12 -4.80
CA LEU A 247 14.59 -3.95 -5.07
C LEU A 247 15.14 -5.07 -5.97
N GLU A 248 14.73 -6.31 -5.72
CA GLU A 248 15.12 -7.46 -6.53
C GLU A 248 14.67 -7.32 -7.99
N ASP A 249 13.43 -6.89 -8.23
CA ASP A 249 12.92 -6.66 -9.59
C ASP A 249 13.69 -5.55 -10.30
N VAL A 250 13.93 -4.42 -9.61
CA VAL A 250 14.70 -3.31 -10.20
C VAL A 250 16.13 -3.75 -10.53
N GLU A 251 16.79 -4.51 -9.65
CA GLU A 251 18.11 -5.07 -9.95
C GLU A 251 18.10 -6.05 -11.12
N LYS A 252 17.07 -6.91 -11.22
CA LYS A 252 16.92 -7.84 -12.33
C LYS A 252 16.72 -7.11 -13.65
N ALA A 253 15.94 -6.04 -13.65
CA ALA A 253 15.76 -5.17 -14.80
C ALA A 253 17.09 -4.58 -15.29
N MET A 254 17.89 -4.05 -14.36
CA MET A 254 19.23 -3.54 -14.67
C MET A 254 20.16 -4.62 -15.25
N LYS A 255 20.01 -5.87 -14.82
CA LYS A 255 20.79 -7.03 -15.32
C LYS A 255 20.22 -7.68 -16.58
N GLY A 256 19.08 -7.20 -17.10
CA GLY A 256 18.37 -7.84 -18.23
C GLY A 256 17.70 -9.17 -17.89
N MET A 257 17.57 -9.49 -16.60
CA MET A 257 17.02 -10.74 -16.07
C MET A 257 15.61 -10.56 -15.48
N LEU A 258 14.90 -9.48 -15.84
CA LEU A 258 13.55 -9.22 -15.33
C LEU A 258 12.61 -10.34 -15.78
N ALA A 259 11.91 -10.96 -14.83
CA ALA A 259 10.91 -11.96 -15.16
C ALA A 259 9.72 -11.31 -15.90
N PRO A 260 9.05 -12.04 -16.81
CA PRO A 260 7.87 -11.55 -17.51
C PRO A 260 6.73 -11.25 -16.52
N GLU A 261 5.91 -10.26 -16.84
CA GLU A 261 4.75 -9.90 -16.02
C GLU A 261 3.62 -10.92 -16.24
N PHE A 262 3.04 -11.37 -15.13
CA PHE A 262 1.90 -12.30 -15.15
C PHE A 262 0.64 -11.55 -14.71
N ILE A 263 -0.27 -11.30 -15.65
CA ILE A 263 -1.56 -10.69 -15.34
C ILE A 263 -2.55 -11.78 -14.95
N GLU A 264 -3.29 -11.55 -13.86
CA GLU A 264 -4.40 -12.40 -13.44
C GLU A 264 -5.62 -12.13 -14.34
N VAL A 265 -5.89 -13.05 -15.26
CA VAL A 265 -7.08 -13.02 -16.13
C VAL A 265 -8.13 -13.94 -15.53
N VAL A 266 -9.30 -13.39 -15.19
CA VAL A 266 -10.44 -14.19 -14.71
C VAL A 266 -10.90 -15.12 -15.83
N THR A 267 -10.97 -16.42 -15.54
CA THR A 267 -11.36 -17.45 -16.50
C THR A 267 -12.80 -17.92 -16.33
N GLY A 268 -13.37 -17.77 -15.14
CA GLY A 268 -14.77 -18.11 -14.88
C GLY A 268 -15.20 -17.87 -13.45
N GLU A 269 -16.51 -17.91 -13.23
CA GLU A 269 -17.14 -17.79 -11.92
C GLU A 269 -18.16 -18.89 -11.73
N ALA A 270 -18.26 -19.41 -10.50
CA ALA A 270 -19.27 -20.38 -10.12
C ALA A 270 -19.87 -20.04 -8.76
N GLU A 271 -21.18 -20.16 -8.63
CA GLU A 271 -21.91 -19.93 -7.40
C GLU A 271 -22.19 -21.26 -6.70
N VAL A 272 -21.87 -21.34 -5.40
CA VAL A 272 -22.11 -22.52 -4.56
C VAL A 272 -23.61 -22.59 -4.24
N ARG A 273 -24.27 -23.66 -4.69
CA ARG A 273 -25.69 -23.93 -4.39
C ARG A 273 -25.87 -24.83 -3.18
N GLU A 274 -25.07 -25.89 -3.10
CA GLU A 274 -25.16 -26.89 -2.04
C GLU A 274 -23.77 -27.38 -1.66
N VAL A 275 -23.62 -27.91 -0.45
CA VAL A 275 -22.35 -28.44 0.05
C VAL A 275 -22.54 -29.88 0.48
N PHE A 276 -21.75 -30.77 -0.12
CA PHE A 276 -21.75 -32.20 0.15
C PHE A 276 -20.48 -32.60 0.89
N LYS A 277 -20.54 -33.72 1.62
CA LYS A 277 -19.35 -34.34 2.20
C LYS A 277 -19.01 -35.61 1.42
N ALA A 278 -17.83 -35.62 0.79
CA ALA A 278 -17.33 -36.78 0.06
C ALA A 278 -16.23 -37.50 0.86
N PRO A 279 -16.24 -38.85 0.90
CA PRO A 279 -15.15 -39.63 1.49
C PRO A 279 -13.82 -39.29 0.82
N LYS A 280 -12.75 -39.11 1.62
CA LYS A 280 -11.36 -38.78 1.21
C LYS A 280 -11.09 -37.36 0.72
N VAL A 281 -12.10 -36.63 0.21
CA VAL A 281 -11.91 -35.27 -0.35
C VAL A 281 -12.42 -34.18 0.61
N GLY A 282 -13.34 -34.51 1.53
CA GLY A 282 -13.92 -33.56 2.48
C GLY A 282 -15.15 -32.85 1.91
N ALA A 283 -15.27 -31.55 2.15
CA ALA A 283 -16.35 -30.70 1.66
C ALA A 283 -16.23 -30.50 0.13
N VAL A 284 -17.34 -30.70 -0.57
CA VAL A 284 -17.48 -30.52 -2.01
C VAL A 284 -18.61 -29.54 -2.25
N ALA A 285 -18.32 -28.43 -2.95
CA ALA A 285 -19.33 -27.48 -3.35
C ALA A 285 -20.00 -27.94 -4.65
N GLY A 286 -21.31 -28.18 -4.59
CA GLY A 286 -22.17 -28.24 -5.76
C GLY A 286 -22.43 -26.83 -6.26
N CYS A 287 -21.88 -26.51 -7.42
CA CYS A 287 -21.85 -25.17 -7.98
C CYS A 287 -22.55 -25.10 -9.34
N SER A 288 -23.06 -23.92 -9.68
CA SER A 288 -23.49 -23.58 -11.04
C SER A 288 -22.52 -22.55 -11.61
N VAL A 289 -21.97 -22.81 -12.80
CA VAL A 289 -21.05 -21.87 -13.45
C VAL A 289 -21.85 -20.71 -14.01
N THR A 290 -21.61 -19.51 -13.48
CA THR A 290 -22.33 -18.28 -13.81
C THR A 290 -21.68 -17.52 -14.95
N SER A 291 -20.36 -17.64 -15.14
CA SER A 291 -19.64 -17.05 -16.26
C SER A 291 -18.38 -17.84 -16.62
N GLY A 292 -18.00 -17.83 -17.89
CA GLY A 292 -16.72 -18.37 -18.35
C GLY A 292 -16.59 -19.89 -18.24
N VAL A 293 -15.39 -20.37 -17.91
CA VAL A 293 -15.04 -21.79 -17.85
C VAL A 293 -14.23 -22.12 -16.61
N ILE A 294 -14.72 -23.08 -15.83
CA ILE A 294 -14.03 -23.61 -14.65
C ILE A 294 -13.21 -24.81 -15.06
N THR A 295 -11.88 -24.74 -14.89
CA THR A 295 -10.96 -25.84 -15.23
C THR A 295 -10.36 -26.46 -13.97
N ARG A 296 -10.22 -27.78 -13.96
CA ARG A 296 -9.61 -28.51 -12.85
C ARG A 296 -8.16 -28.05 -12.64
N GLY A 297 -7.78 -27.73 -11.40
CA GLY A 297 -6.44 -27.26 -11.05
C GLY A 297 -6.24 -25.75 -11.20
N SER A 298 -7.22 -25.01 -11.73
CA SER A 298 -7.14 -23.54 -11.83
C SER A 298 -7.00 -22.89 -10.45
N LYS A 299 -6.31 -21.75 -10.42
CA LYS A 299 -6.27 -20.90 -9.23
C LYS A 299 -7.64 -20.28 -9.01
N VAL A 300 -8.01 -20.15 -7.74
CA VAL A 300 -9.30 -19.60 -7.34
C VAL A 300 -9.18 -18.55 -6.24
N ARG A 301 -10.14 -17.64 -6.25
CA ARG A 301 -10.51 -16.81 -5.12
C ARG A 301 -11.89 -17.26 -4.67
N PHE A 302 -12.05 -17.45 -3.37
CA PHE A 302 -13.33 -17.82 -2.76
C PHE A 302 -13.90 -16.59 -2.05
N LEU A 303 -15.09 -16.18 -2.46
CA LEU A 303 -15.74 -14.95 -2.03
C LEU A 303 -17.01 -15.26 -1.26
N ARG A 304 -17.22 -14.53 -0.16
CA ARG A 304 -18.47 -14.53 0.60
C ARG A 304 -18.95 -13.09 0.71
N GLU A 305 -20.17 -12.82 0.23
CA GLU A 305 -20.74 -11.46 0.20
C GLU A 305 -19.80 -10.43 -0.48
N GLY A 306 -19.10 -10.85 -1.55
CA GLY A 306 -18.15 -10.02 -2.30
C GLY A 306 -16.77 -9.86 -1.66
N THR A 307 -16.51 -10.45 -0.48
CA THR A 307 -15.20 -10.39 0.18
C THR A 307 -14.41 -11.68 -0.05
N ILE A 308 -13.14 -11.56 -0.46
CA ILE A 308 -12.25 -12.73 -0.59
C ILE A 308 -11.93 -13.27 0.81
N ILE A 309 -12.43 -14.47 1.10
CA ILE A 309 -12.16 -15.15 2.38
C ILE A 309 -11.08 -16.21 2.24
N TRP A 310 -10.76 -16.66 1.02
CA TRP A 310 -9.71 -17.65 0.78
C TRP A 310 -9.16 -17.61 -0.65
N LYS A 311 -7.91 -18.08 -0.83
CA LYS A 311 -7.26 -18.27 -2.14
C LYS A 311 -6.52 -19.60 -2.18
N GLY A 312 -6.56 -20.26 -3.33
CA GLY A 312 -5.79 -21.47 -3.58
C GLY A 312 -6.20 -22.09 -4.91
N ASN A 313 -6.34 -23.41 -4.98
CA ASN A 313 -6.57 -24.12 -6.25
C ASN A 313 -7.78 -25.07 -6.16
N ILE A 314 -8.39 -25.35 -7.31
CA ILE A 314 -9.37 -26.43 -7.43
C ILE A 314 -8.66 -27.77 -7.36
N ASN A 315 -9.02 -28.59 -6.37
CA ASN A 315 -8.46 -29.93 -6.18
C ASN A 315 -9.15 -30.95 -7.10
N THR A 316 -10.48 -31.03 -7.05
CA THR A 316 -11.27 -31.93 -7.91
C THR A 316 -12.38 -31.18 -8.62
N LEU A 317 -12.71 -31.61 -9.85
CA LEU A 317 -13.83 -31.08 -10.62
C LEU A 317 -14.61 -32.25 -11.23
N ARG A 318 -15.91 -32.31 -10.94
CA ARG A 318 -16.80 -33.39 -11.37
C ARG A 318 -18.07 -32.83 -11.98
N ARG A 319 -18.61 -33.54 -12.96
CA ARG A 319 -19.97 -33.33 -13.44
C ARG A 319 -20.75 -34.60 -13.19
N PHE A 320 -21.79 -34.50 -12.37
CA PHE A 320 -22.49 -35.66 -11.81
C PHE A 320 -21.51 -36.61 -11.08
N LYS A 321 -21.19 -37.77 -11.67
CA LYS A 321 -20.29 -38.77 -11.08
C LYS A 321 -18.93 -38.83 -11.75
N ASP A 322 -18.75 -38.13 -12.87
CA ASP A 322 -17.56 -38.25 -13.72
C ASP A 322 -16.59 -37.11 -13.43
N ASP A 323 -15.31 -37.46 -13.29
CA ASP A 323 -14.22 -36.48 -13.23
C ASP A 323 -14.05 -35.82 -14.60
N VAL A 324 -14.13 -34.50 -14.64
CA VAL A 324 -14.06 -33.71 -15.88
C VAL A 324 -12.91 -32.72 -15.83
N ARG A 325 -12.42 -32.33 -17.02
CA ARG A 325 -11.34 -31.35 -17.13
C ARG A 325 -11.85 -29.92 -17.00
N GLU A 326 -12.97 -29.61 -17.64
CA GLU A 326 -13.55 -28.26 -17.67
C GLU A 326 -15.08 -28.33 -17.57
N VAL A 327 -15.69 -27.28 -17.03
CA VAL A 327 -17.14 -27.06 -17.03
C VAL A 327 -17.41 -25.62 -17.45
N ARG A 328 -18.32 -25.45 -18.41
CA ARG A 328 -18.66 -24.17 -19.00
C ARG A 328 -19.87 -23.53 -18.33
N GLU A 329 -20.01 -22.23 -18.54
CA GLU A 329 -21.19 -21.44 -18.17
C GLU A 329 -22.51 -22.15 -18.46
N GLY A 330 -23.45 -22.03 -17.51
CA GLY A 330 -24.78 -22.62 -17.59
C GLY A 330 -24.86 -24.09 -17.17
N PHE A 331 -23.73 -24.75 -16.91
CA PHE A 331 -23.70 -26.12 -16.39
C PHE A 331 -23.43 -26.19 -14.89
N GLU A 332 -23.92 -27.27 -14.28
CA GLU A 332 -23.64 -27.61 -12.88
C GLU A 332 -22.41 -28.51 -12.76
N CYS A 333 -21.66 -28.32 -11.67
CA CYS A 333 -20.48 -29.10 -11.33
C CYS A 333 -20.34 -29.28 -9.82
N GLY A 334 -19.58 -30.29 -9.41
CA GLY A 334 -19.09 -30.45 -8.06
C GLY A 334 -17.59 -30.18 -8.03
N LEU A 335 -17.13 -29.28 -7.17
CA LEU A 335 -15.71 -29.02 -7.01
C LEU A 335 -15.28 -29.02 -5.54
N SER A 336 -14.02 -29.37 -5.30
CA SER A 336 -13.37 -29.25 -3.98
C SER A 336 -12.17 -28.33 -4.08
N LEU A 337 -11.86 -27.66 -2.98
CA LEU A 337 -10.73 -26.74 -2.87
C LEU A 337 -9.62 -27.39 -2.05
N THR A 338 -8.36 -27.08 -2.38
CA THR A 338 -7.21 -27.55 -1.61
C THR A 338 -7.23 -26.91 -0.22
N ASP A 339 -7.15 -27.71 0.85
CA ASP A 339 -7.01 -27.23 2.24
C ASP A 339 -8.08 -26.22 2.72
N PHE A 340 -9.27 -26.19 2.10
CA PHE A 340 -10.39 -25.34 2.49
C PHE A 340 -11.69 -26.12 2.60
N GLN A 341 -12.39 -25.96 3.74
CA GLN A 341 -13.56 -26.78 4.10
C GLN A 341 -14.79 -25.95 4.53
N ASP A 342 -14.66 -24.64 4.79
CA ASP A 342 -15.78 -23.76 5.19
C ASP A 342 -16.56 -23.23 3.98
N LEU A 343 -17.18 -24.15 3.24
CA LEU A 343 -18.03 -23.85 2.09
C LEU A 343 -19.47 -23.59 2.56
N LYS A 344 -20.13 -22.54 2.05
CA LYS A 344 -21.54 -22.26 2.30
C LYS A 344 -22.30 -21.97 0.99
N PRO A 345 -23.59 -22.32 0.92
CA PRO A 345 -24.46 -21.85 -0.16
C PRO A 345 -24.44 -20.32 -0.28
N GLY A 346 -24.39 -19.82 -1.50
CA GLY A 346 -24.29 -18.38 -1.82
C GLY A 346 -22.86 -17.84 -1.91
N ASP A 347 -21.84 -18.65 -1.58
CA ASP A 347 -20.45 -18.28 -1.82
C ASP A 347 -20.13 -18.31 -3.33
N VAL A 348 -19.16 -17.49 -3.77
CA VAL A 348 -18.73 -17.38 -5.16
C VAL A 348 -17.28 -17.85 -5.32
N ILE A 349 -17.03 -18.63 -6.36
CA ILE A 349 -15.72 -19.18 -6.72
C ILE A 349 -15.29 -18.54 -8.03
N GLU A 350 -14.31 -17.64 -7.98
CA GLU A 350 -13.73 -16.98 -9.15
C GLU A 350 -12.43 -17.69 -9.52
N THR A 351 -12.35 -18.31 -10.71
CA THR A 351 -11.11 -18.87 -11.25
C THR A 351 -10.35 -17.83 -12.05
N TYR A 352 -9.02 -17.89 -11.96
CA TYR A 352 -8.15 -17.04 -12.75
C TYR A 352 -6.90 -17.79 -13.22
N GLU A 353 -6.34 -17.34 -14.33
CA GLU A 353 -5.06 -17.80 -14.85
C GLU A 353 -4.05 -16.66 -14.83
N LEU A 354 -2.79 -17.03 -14.61
CA LEU A 354 -1.68 -16.12 -14.80
C LEU A 354 -1.27 -16.19 -16.26
N LYS A 355 -1.63 -15.17 -17.04
CA LYS A 355 -1.19 -15.09 -18.42
C LYS A 355 0.12 -14.32 -18.47
N GLU A 356 1.13 -14.96 -19.02
CA GLU A 356 2.38 -14.29 -19.37
C GLU A 356 2.09 -13.27 -20.47
N VAL A 357 2.43 -12.02 -20.22
CA VAL A 357 2.35 -10.98 -21.24
C VAL A 357 3.68 -10.98 -21.98
N GLU A 358 3.67 -11.39 -23.25
CA GLU A 358 4.83 -11.25 -24.12
C GLU A 358 5.14 -9.77 -24.30
N ARG A 359 6.44 -9.45 -24.20
CA ARG A 359 6.98 -8.10 -24.40
C ARG A 359 6.67 -7.66 -25.83
N ALA A 360 6.08 -6.48 -25.99
CA ALA A 360 5.88 -5.84 -27.30
C ALA A 360 7.16 -5.16 -27.77
#